data_AF-A0A352Q653-F1
#
_entry.id   AF-A0A352Q653-F1
#
_cell.length_a   1.000
_cell.length_b   1.000
_cell.length_c   1.000
_cell.angle_alpha   90.00
_cell.angle_beta   90.00
_cell.angle_gamma   90.00
#
_symmetry.space_group_name_H-M   'P 1'
#
loop_
_entity.id
_entity.type
_entity.pdbx_description
1 polymer ?
#
loop_
_entity_poly.entity_id
_entity_poly.type
_entity_poly.pdbx_seq_one_letter_code
_entity_poly.pdbx_strand_id
1 'polypeptide(L)'
;LEENGRFLMVNGGLLEMLLIPWITLTSRRKIIGGAAANKVDDLRYLAKLAKAGEFKPAIDRCYPLEDIAEAHAYVDTGRKKGNIVVTLEKVY
;
A
#
# COMPACT_ATOMS: atom_id res chain seq x y z
N LEU A 1 7.12 0.51 20.25
CA LEU A 1 8.44 0.30 19.60
C LEU A 1 9.44 -0.08 20.67
N GLU A 2 10.11 -1.20 20.46
CA GLU A 2 11.26 -1.60 21.28
C GLU A 2 12.41 -0.58 21.13
N GLU A 3 13.38 -0.64 22.04
CA GLU A 3 14.56 0.22 21.99
C GLU A 3 15.32 0.00 20.66
N ASN A 4 15.70 1.08 19.96
CA ASN A 4 16.30 1.07 18.61
C ASN A 4 15.41 0.55 17.46
N GLY A 5 14.11 0.32 17.71
CA GLY A 5 13.16 -0.04 16.65
C GLY A 5 12.95 1.08 15.63
N ARG A 6 12.66 0.68 14.38
CA ARG A 6 12.27 1.58 13.29
C ARG A 6 10.79 1.42 12.97
N PHE A 7 10.06 2.53 12.97
CA PHE A 7 8.68 2.58 12.50
C PHE A 7 8.63 3.20 11.11
N LEU A 8 8.05 2.48 10.14
CA LEU A 8 7.79 2.99 8.81
C LEU A 8 6.34 3.46 8.75
N MET A 9 6.14 4.78 8.65
CA MET A 9 4.82 5.38 8.58
C MET A 9 4.36 5.42 7.13
N VAL A 10 3.46 4.51 6.74
CA VAL A 10 2.96 4.36 5.36
C VAL A 10 1.70 5.19 5.12
N ASN A 11 0.86 5.36 6.13
CA ASN A 11 -0.30 6.25 6.12
C ASN A 11 -0.29 7.04 7.43
N GLY A 12 -0.25 8.36 7.33
CA GLY A 12 -0.18 9.24 8.50
C GLY A 12 -0.59 10.66 8.14
N GLY A 13 -1.18 11.35 9.11
CA GLY A 13 -1.66 12.73 8.95
C GLY A 13 -0.52 13.74 8.89
N LEU A 14 -0.83 14.95 8.39
CA LEU A 14 0.14 16.06 8.32
C LEU A 14 0.76 16.39 9.70
N LEU A 15 -0.06 16.38 10.76
CA LEU A 15 0.42 16.64 12.12
C LEU A 15 1.43 15.59 12.59
N GLU A 16 1.18 14.31 12.28
CA GLU A 16 2.09 13.21 12.64
C GLU A 16 3.41 13.36 11.90
N MET A 17 3.38 13.72 10.61
CA MET A 17 4.58 14.00 9.82
C MET A 17 5.43 15.13 10.40
N LEU A 18 4.82 16.24 10.82
CA LEU A 18 5.52 17.39 11.40
C LEU A 18 6.22 17.06 12.73
N LEU A 19 5.71 16.09 13.49
CA LEU A 19 6.26 15.70 14.79
C LEU A 19 7.41 14.68 14.70
N ILE A 20 7.61 14.03 13.55
CA ILE A 20 8.66 13.00 13.36
C ILE A 20 10.06 13.46 13.78
N PRO A 21 10.54 14.67 13.41
CA PRO A 21 11.88 15.12 13.81
C PRO A 21 12.02 15.24 15.32
N TRP A 22 11.00 15.80 16.00
CA TRP A 22 10.99 15.96 17.46
C TRP A 22 11.01 14.61 18.18
N ILE A 23 10.17 13.66 17.74
CA ILE A 23 10.10 12.32 18.33
C ILE A 23 11.41 11.56 18.12
N THR A 24 12.02 11.69 16.94
CA THR A 24 13.29 10.99 16.62
C THR A 24 14.48 11.58 17.38
N LEU A 25 14.46 12.88 17.69
CA LEU A 25 15.51 13.54 18.46
C LEU A 25 15.39 13.32 19.97
N THR A 26 14.16 13.26 20.50
CA THR A 26 13.89 13.17 21.94
C THR A 26 13.73 11.74 22.44
N SER A 27 13.61 10.76 21.53
CA SER A 27 13.46 9.34 21.89
C SER A 27 14.52 8.47 21.21
N ARG A 28 14.81 7.31 21.80
CA ARG A 28 15.64 6.25 21.18
C ARG A 28 14.92 5.46 20.07
N ARG A 29 13.81 6.00 19.54
CA ARG A 29 12.96 5.36 18.52
C ARG A 29 13.04 6.17 17.25
N LYS A 30 13.25 5.49 16.12
CA LYS A 30 13.36 6.14 14.81
C LYS A 30 12.06 5.99 14.03
N ILE A 31 11.47 7.11 13.64
CA ILE A 31 10.32 7.12 12.74
C ILE A 31 10.81 7.52 11.35
N ILE A 32 10.50 6.69 10.34
CA ILE A 32 10.75 6.96 8.94
C ILE A 32 9.38 7.27 8.32
N GLY A 33 9.18 8.50 7.90
CA GLY A 33 7.98 8.96 7.22
C GLY A 33 8.31 9.81 6.00
N GLY A 34 7.27 10.25 5.31
CA GLY A 34 7.36 10.96 4.04
C GLY A 34 6.87 10.11 2.86
N ALA A 35 6.71 10.74 1.71
CA ALA A 35 6.30 10.04 0.50
C ALA A 35 7.42 9.09 0.03
N ALA A 36 7.09 7.81 -0.14
CA ALA A 36 8.00 6.87 -0.78
C ALA A 36 8.21 7.27 -2.24
N ALA A 37 9.46 7.25 -2.71
CA ALA A 37 9.75 7.48 -4.11
C ALA A 37 9.23 6.28 -4.95
N ASN A 38 8.40 6.55 -5.95
CA ASN A 38 7.93 5.51 -6.86
C ASN A 38 9.01 5.23 -7.91
N LYS A 39 9.84 4.19 -7.68
CA LYS A 39 10.90 3.79 -8.62
C LYS A 39 10.43 2.62 -9.49
N VAL A 40 10.78 2.68 -10.78
CA VAL A 40 10.47 1.61 -11.74
C VAL A 40 11.13 0.29 -11.34
N ASP A 41 12.34 0.34 -10.78
CA ASP A 41 13.06 -0.88 -10.38
C ASP A 41 12.39 -1.61 -9.20
N ASP A 42 11.74 -0.88 -8.29
CA ASP A 42 10.96 -1.47 -7.20
C ASP A 42 9.76 -2.26 -7.76
N LEU A 43 9.07 -1.70 -8.77
CA LEU A 43 7.98 -2.39 -9.46
C LEU A 43 8.46 -3.63 -10.23
N ARG A 44 9.61 -3.54 -10.90
CA ARG A 44 10.23 -4.69 -11.60
C ARG A 44 10.60 -5.80 -10.61
N TYR A 45 11.13 -5.43 -9.45
CA TYR A 45 11.48 -6.38 -8.39
C TYR A 45 10.23 -7.10 -7.86
N LEU A 46 9.17 -6.36 -7.53
CA LEU A 46 7.90 -6.94 -7.08
C LEU A 46 7.27 -7.86 -8.14
N ALA A 47 7.31 -7.46 -9.42
CA ALA A 47 6.81 -8.28 -10.52
C ALA A 47 7.60 -9.59 -10.67
N LYS A 48 8.92 -9.58 -10.44
CA LYS A 48 9.74 -10.80 -10.44
C LYS A 48 9.32 -11.75 -9.32
N LEU A 49 9.15 -11.24 -8.10
CA LEU A 49 8.68 -12.04 -6.96
C LEU A 49 7.28 -12.62 -7.22
N ALA A 50 6.39 -11.84 -7.84
CA ALA A 50 5.06 -12.30 -8.20
C ALA A 50 5.10 -13.46 -9.21
N LYS A 51 5.92 -13.33 -10.27
CA LYS A 51 6.11 -14.38 -11.28
C LYS A 51 6.74 -15.65 -10.70
N ALA A 52 7.63 -15.50 -9.72
CA ALA A 52 8.25 -16.63 -9.02
C ALA A 52 7.31 -17.30 -7.99
N GLY A 53 6.16 -16.70 -7.69
CA GLY A 53 5.23 -17.20 -6.67
C GLY A 53 5.64 -16.89 -5.22
N GLU A 54 6.76 -16.19 -5.03
CA GLU A 54 7.28 -15.75 -3.72
C GLU A 54 6.45 -14.60 -3.14
N PHE A 55 5.83 -13.79 -4.01
CA PHE A 55 4.86 -12.78 -3.63
C PHE A 55 3.50 -13.10 -4.24
N LYS A 56 2.50 -13.40 -3.41
CA LYS A 56 1.12 -13.61 -3.86
C LYS A 56 0.30 -12.38 -3.51
N PRO A 57 -0.12 -11.55 -4.49
CA PRO A 57 -0.99 -10.43 -4.19
C PRO A 57 -2.31 -10.95 -3.63
N ALA A 58 -2.76 -10.36 -2.51
CA ALA A 58 -4.07 -10.67 -1.95
C ALA A 58 -5.14 -10.08 -2.85
N ILE A 59 -5.84 -10.94 -3.60
CA ILE A 59 -6.98 -10.55 -4.43
C ILE A 59 -8.25 -10.90 -3.65
N ASP A 60 -9.12 -9.92 -3.46
CA ASP A 60 -10.40 -10.11 -2.78
C ASP A 60 -11.48 -10.53 -3.78
N ARG A 61 -11.69 -9.71 -4.81
CA ARG A 61 -12.72 -9.92 -5.84
C ARG A 61 -12.26 -9.40 -7.19
N CYS A 62 -12.85 -9.96 -8.24
CA CYS A 62 -12.73 -9.47 -9.60
C CYS A 62 -14.08 -8.94 -10.06
N TYR A 63 -14.10 -7.75 -10.66
CA TYR A 63 -15.28 -7.15 -11.28
C TYR A 63 -14.97 -6.88 -12.75
N PRO A 64 -15.92 -7.09 -13.67
CA PRO A 64 -15.78 -6.60 -15.03
C PRO A 64 -15.91 -5.06 -15.04
N LEU A 65 -15.42 -4.39 -16.08
CA LEU A 65 -15.36 -2.92 -16.14
C LEU A 65 -16.75 -2.29 -16.04
N GLU A 66 -17.76 -2.98 -16.55
CA GLU A 66 -19.16 -2.59 -16.54
C GLU A 66 -19.69 -2.41 -15.11
N ASP A 67 -19.12 -3.14 -14.15
CA ASP A 67 -19.49 -3.14 -12.74
C ASP A 67 -18.58 -2.23 -11.88
N ILE A 68 -17.86 -1.28 -12.49
CA ILE A 68 -16.91 -0.42 -11.77
C ILE A 68 -17.58 0.37 -10.63
N ALA A 69 -18.85 0.75 -10.79
CA ALA A 69 -19.62 1.44 -9.75
C ALA A 69 -19.86 0.52 -8.53
N GLU A 70 -20.17 -0.76 -8.76
CA GLU A 70 -20.33 -1.74 -7.68
C GLU A 70 -19.01 -2.03 -6.98
N ALA A 71 -17.92 -2.17 -7.75
CA ALA A 71 -16.58 -2.35 -7.21
C ALA A 71 -16.20 -1.21 -6.24
N HIS A 72 -16.48 0.05 -6.62
CA HIS A 72 -16.27 1.21 -5.75
C HIS A 72 -17.17 1.18 -4.53
N ALA A 73 -18.48 0.94 -4.71
CA ALA A 73 -19.41 0.86 -3.59
C ALA A 73 -18.99 -0.18 -2.55
N TYR A 74 -18.45 -1.33 -2.99
CA TYR A 74 -17.89 -2.35 -2.09
C TYR A 74 -16.65 -1.85 -1.35
N VAL A 75 -15.71 -1.21 -2.04
CA VAL A 75 -14.49 -0.63 -1.42
C VAL A 75 -14.84 0.39 -0.35
N ASP A 76 -15.83 1.24 -0.61
CA ASP A 76 -16.28 2.30 0.31
C ASP A 76 -16.89 1.76 1.61
N THR A 77 -17.34 0.50 1.61
CA THR A 77 -17.78 -0.16 2.86
C THR A 77 -16.63 -0.41 3.85
N GLY A 78 -15.37 -0.29 3.41
CA GLY A 78 -14.18 -0.63 4.20
C GLY A 78 -13.99 -2.12 4.45
N ARG A 79 -14.82 -3.00 3.85
CA ARG A 79 -14.80 -4.45 4.08
C ARG A 79 -13.87 -5.22 3.16
N LYS A 80 -13.09 -4.53 2.31
CA LYS A 80 -12.15 -5.18 1.40
C LYS A 80 -11.03 -5.86 2.18
N LYS A 81 -10.78 -7.13 1.89
CA LYS A 81 -9.70 -7.95 2.50
C LYS A 81 -8.42 -7.98 1.68
N GLY A 82 -8.46 -7.43 0.47
CA GLY A 82 -7.35 -7.40 -0.48
C GLY A 82 -7.53 -6.33 -1.55
N ASN A 83 -6.91 -6.56 -2.70
CA ASN A 83 -7.08 -5.75 -3.90
C ASN A 83 -8.32 -6.20 -4.66
N ILE A 84 -9.01 -5.22 -5.24
CA ILE A 84 -10.05 -5.46 -6.23
C ILE A 84 -9.40 -5.42 -7.61
N VAL A 85 -9.66 -6.42 -8.43
CA VAL A 85 -9.17 -6.49 -9.81
C VAL A 85 -10.32 -6.13 -10.74
N VAL A 86 -10.09 -5.19 -11.66
CA VAL A 86 -11.03 -4.87 -12.73
C VAL A 86 -10.59 -5.61 -13.98
N THR A 87 -11.45 -6.48 -14.49
CA THR A 87 -11.19 -7.23 -15.73
C THR A 87 -11.70 -6.44 -16.92
N LEU A 88 -10.82 -6.27 -17.92
CA LEU A 88 -11.15 -5.62 -19.18
C LEU A 88 -11.38 -6.71 -20.23
N GLU A 89 -12.51 -6.66 -20.94
CA GLU A 89 -12.63 -7.40 -22.18
C GLU A 89 -11.75 -6.74 -23.25
N LYS A 90 -10.97 -7.55 -23.98
CA LYS A 90 -10.20 -7.05 -25.12
C LYS A 90 -11.15 -6.80 -26.29
N VAL A 91 -11.47 -5.54 -26.55
CA VAL A 91 -12.08 -5.14 -27.82
C VAL A 91 -10.96 -5.09 -28.87
N TYR A 92 -11.02 -5.97 -29.87
CA TYR A 92 -10.07 -6.03 -30.99
C TYR A 92 -10.39 -5.01 -32.07
#